data_AF-A0A2E3RT73-F1
#
_entry.id   AF-A0A2E3RT73-F1
#
_cell.length_a   1.000
_cell.length_b   1.000
_cell.length_c   1.000
_cell.angle_alpha   90.00
_cell.angle_beta   90.00
_cell.angle_gamma   90.00
#
_symmetry.space_group_name_H-M   'P 1'
#
loop_
_entity.id
_entity.type
_entity.pdbx_description
1 polymer ?
#
loop_
_entity_poly.entity_id
_entity_poly.type
_entity_poly.pdbx_seq_one_letter_code
_entity_poly.pdbx_strand_id
1 'polypeptide(L)'
;MPDEQRETREAFAVTVNTDLTEGRGRQYIKHICETEATAVRLAKGADVQGTNGTVMSVTLEKKGAAWFGPVNMVPASKEDDRAQMVIDAKREAEEKARSLGLTDDDLAALRRA
;
A
#
# COMPACT_ATOMS: atom_id res chain seq x y z
N MET A 1 19.58 24.33 3.02
CA MET A 1 18.88 23.03 3.16
C MET A 1 19.98 22.01 3.40
N PRO A 2 20.06 21.32 4.55
CA PRO A 2 21.08 20.30 4.72
C PRO A 2 20.75 19.15 3.77
N ASP A 3 21.75 18.69 3.03
CA ASP A 3 21.66 17.50 2.18
C ASP A 3 21.25 16.30 3.04
N GLU A 4 19.96 15.99 3.05
CA GLU A 4 19.45 14.74 3.58
C GLU A 4 20.13 13.64 2.76
N GLN A 5 21.10 12.95 3.37
CA GLN A 5 21.76 11.80 2.73
C GLN A 5 20.66 10.80 2.39
N ARG A 6 20.31 10.75 1.10
CA ARG A 6 19.39 9.75 0.57
C ARG A 6 20.11 8.42 0.66
N GLU A 7 19.90 7.71 1.76
CA GLU A 7 20.41 6.35 1.91
C GLU A 7 19.62 5.48 0.93
N THR A 8 20.30 5.06 -0.14
CA THR A 8 19.75 4.14 -1.13
C THR A 8 20.30 2.75 -0.90
N ARG A 9 19.47 1.73 -1.12
CA ARG A 9 19.85 0.33 -0.98
C ARG A 9 19.31 -0.50 -2.12
N GLU A 10 20.15 -1.36 -2.69
CA GLU A 10 19.71 -2.37 -3.64
C GLU A 10 19.00 -3.52 -2.91
N ALA A 11 17.87 -3.93 -3.46
CA ALA A 11 17.04 -5.02 -2.98
C ALA A 11 16.49 -5.81 -4.17
N PHE A 12 15.80 -6.91 -3.88
CA PHE A 12 15.24 -7.83 -4.87
C PHE A 12 13.73 -7.94 -4.69
N ALA A 13 12.96 -7.52 -5.68
CA ALA A 13 11.52 -7.67 -5.69
C ALA A 13 11.11 -8.99 -6.37
N VAL A 14 10.15 -9.67 -5.78
CA VAL A 14 9.46 -10.82 -6.37
C VAL A 14 8.11 -10.34 -6.88
N THR A 15 7.88 -10.43 -8.18
CA THR A 15 6.60 -10.12 -8.80
C THR A 15 5.84 -11.38 -9.19
N VAL A 16 4.54 -11.35 -8.96
CA VAL A 16 3.62 -12.44 -9.34
C VAL A 16 2.35 -11.86 -9.95
N ASN A 17 1.61 -12.68 -10.69
CA ASN A 17 0.30 -12.32 -11.20
C ASN A 17 -0.75 -12.32 -10.07
N THR A 18 -1.65 -11.32 -10.07
CA THR A 18 -2.81 -11.33 -9.16
C THR A 18 -3.77 -12.48 -9.47
N ASP A 19 -3.89 -12.83 -10.75
CA ASP A 19 -4.63 -13.99 -11.23
C ASP A 19 -3.66 -15.17 -11.33
N LEU A 20 -3.55 -15.92 -10.23
CA LEU A 20 -2.70 -17.10 -10.11
C LEU A 20 -3.22 -18.31 -10.93
N THR A 21 -4.20 -18.11 -11.82
CA THR A 21 -4.87 -19.19 -12.55
C THR A 21 -4.64 -19.11 -14.06
N GLU A 22 -5.27 -18.20 -14.78
CA GLU A 22 -5.10 -18.05 -16.23
C GLU A 22 -4.13 -16.93 -16.61
N GLY A 23 -3.64 -16.17 -15.62
CA GLY A 23 -2.69 -15.09 -15.82
C GLY A 23 -3.30 -13.81 -16.41
N ARG A 24 -4.63 -13.63 -16.35
CA ARG A 24 -5.32 -12.43 -16.86
C ARG A 24 -5.24 -11.23 -15.93
N GLY A 25 -4.69 -11.42 -14.74
CA GLY A 25 -4.48 -10.41 -13.73
C GLY A 25 -3.27 -9.54 -14.01
N ARG A 26 -3.03 -8.60 -13.11
CA ARG A 26 -1.87 -7.70 -13.18
C ARG A 26 -0.69 -8.26 -12.43
N GLN A 27 0.51 -7.88 -12.82
CA GLN A 27 1.72 -8.16 -12.04
C GLN A 27 1.76 -7.27 -10.81
N TYR A 28 2.12 -7.83 -9.66
CA TYR A 28 2.37 -7.05 -8.45
C TYR A 28 3.56 -7.58 -7.67
N ILE A 29 4.22 -6.69 -6.92
CA ILE A 29 5.31 -7.01 -6.02
C ILE A 29 4.73 -7.70 -4.78
N LYS A 30 5.05 -8.98 -4.63
CA LYS A 30 4.64 -9.81 -3.50
C LYS A 30 5.61 -9.71 -2.33
N HIS A 31 6.91 -9.66 -2.62
CA HIS A 31 7.97 -9.58 -1.62
C HIS A 31 9.09 -8.65 -2.08
N ILE A 32 9.68 -7.91 -1.14
CA ILE A 32 10.96 -7.20 -1.31
C ILE A 32 11.97 -7.87 -0.37
N CYS A 33 13.11 -8.27 -0.91
CA CYS A 33 14.09 -9.09 -0.24
C CYS A 33 15.46 -8.40 -0.26
N GLU A 34 16.24 -8.59 0.80
CA GLU A 34 17.60 -8.04 0.89
C GLU A 34 18.60 -8.78 -0.01
N THR A 35 18.39 -10.09 -0.21
CA THR A 35 19.29 -10.97 -0.96
C THR A 35 18.54 -11.66 -2.10
N GLU A 36 19.22 -11.86 -3.23
CA GLU A 36 18.69 -12.59 -4.39
C GLU A 36 18.26 -14.01 -4.04
N ALA A 37 19.07 -14.74 -3.25
CA ALA A 37 18.76 -16.12 -2.85
C ALA A 37 17.41 -16.23 -2.11
N THR A 38 17.10 -15.25 -1.26
CA THR A 38 15.80 -15.17 -0.58
C THR A 38 14.67 -14.90 -1.56
N ALA A 39 14.88 -13.98 -2.51
CA ALA A 39 13.89 -13.68 -3.55
C ALA A 39 13.61 -14.92 -4.43
N VAL A 40 14.64 -15.63 -4.88
CA VAL A 40 14.51 -16.87 -5.68
C VAL A 40 13.76 -17.95 -4.91
N ARG A 41 14.08 -18.15 -3.63
CA ARG A 41 13.38 -19.11 -2.77
C ARG A 41 11.89 -18.76 -2.64
N LEU A 42 11.56 -17.49 -2.43
CA LEU A 42 10.19 -17.01 -2.29
C LEU A 42 9.43 -16.94 -3.62
N ALA A 43 10.13 -16.82 -4.73
CA ALA A 43 9.55 -16.86 -6.07
C ALA A 43 9.09 -18.26 -6.46
N LYS A 44 9.69 -19.32 -5.90
CA LYS A 44 9.39 -20.69 -6.30
C LYS A 44 7.91 -21.05 -6.09
N GLY A 45 7.22 -21.43 -7.17
CA GLY A 45 5.81 -21.82 -7.13
C GLY A 45 4.83 -20.71 -6.74
N ALA A 46 5.26 -19.45 -6.76
CA ALA A 46 4.50 -18.33 -6.24
C ALA A 46 3.57 -17.66 -7.26
N ASP A 47 3.62 -18.06 -8.53
CA ASP A 47 2.95 -17.43 -9.67
C ASP A 47 1.96 -18.39 -10.37
N VAL A 48 1.41 -17.96 -11.52
CA VAL A 48 0.34 -18.65 -12.28
C VAL A 48 0.51 -20.16 -12.33
N GLN A 49 -0.49 -20.91 -11.87
CA GLN A 49 -0.51 -22.38 -11.85
C GLN A 49 0.70 -23.02 -11.15
N GLY A 50 1.26 -22.36 -10.14
CA GLY A 50 2.43 -22.87 -9.41
C GLY A 50 3.74 -22.71 -10.19
N THR A 51 3.78 -21.81 -11.17
CA THR A 51 5.03 -21.37 -11.78
C THR A 51 5.83 -20.47 -10.83
N ASN A 52 7.08 -20.21 -11.18
CA ASN A 52 7.93 -19.33 -10.36
C ASN A 52 7.61 -17.87 -10.66
N GLY A 53 7.54 -17.05 -9.61
CA GLY A 53 7.49 -15.60 -9.73
C GLY A 53 8.76 -15.04 -10.36
N THR A 54 8.66 -13.82 -10.88
CA THR A 54 9.79 -13.12 -11.48
C THR A 54 10.57 -12.37 -10.42
N VAL A 55 11.90 -12.49 -10.43
CA VAL A 55 12.80 -11.76 -9.53
C VAL A 55 13.44 -10.60 -10.30
N MET A 56 13.43 -9.40 -9.72
CA MET A 56 14.07 -8.20 -10.30
C MET A 56 14.80 -7.40 -9.23
N SER A 57 15.91 -6.76 -9.59
CA SER A 57 16.59 -5.81 -8.72
C SER A 57 15.84 -4.48 -8.66
N VAL A 58 15.73 -3.91 -7.47
CA VAL A 58 15.05 -2.64 -7.20
C VAL A 58 15.87 -1.80 -6.24
N THR A 59 15.80 -0.49 -6.37
CA THR A 59 16.43 0.45 -5.44
C THR A 59 15.39 0.95 -4.45
N LEU A 60 15.71 0.84 -3.16
CA LEU A 60 14.95 1.43 -2.06
C LEU A 60 15.59 2.73 -1.63
N GLU A 61 14.77 3.73 -1.31
CA GLU A 61 15.19 5.00 -0.73
C GLU A 61 14.75 5.07 0.72
N LYS A 62 15.64 5.44 1.63
CA LYS A 62 15.26 5.69 3.02
C LYS A 62 14.91 7.16 3.21
N LYS A 63 13.78 7.44 3.86
CA LYS A 63 13.44 8.78 4.35
C LYS A 63 13.01 8.65 5.81
N GLY A 64 13.76 9.29 6.70
CA GLY A 64 13.63 9.11 8.14
C GLY A 64 13.85 7.66 8.57
N ALA A 65 12.84 7.07 9.23
CA ALA A 65 12.89 5.70 9.74
C ALA A 65 12.36 4.64 8.76
N ALA A 66 11.84 5.04 7.59
CA ALA A 66 11.14 4.15 6.66
C ALA A 66 11.89 3.99 5.34
N TRP A 67 11.82 2.78 4.77
CA TRP A 67 12.24 2.48 3.41
C TRP A 67 11.06 2.63 2.45
N PHE A 68 11.31 3.33 1.35
CA PHE A 68 10.40 3.56 0.25
C PHE A 68 10.89 2.77 -0.95
N GLY A 69 9.96 2.17 -1.69
CA GLY A 69 10.29 1.33 -2.83
C GLY A 69 9.14 1.25 -3.81
N PRO A 70 9.36 0.55 -4.93
CA PRO A 70 8.30 0.32 -5.91
C PRO A 70 7.16 -0.47 -5.24
N VAL A 71 5.95 0.06 -5.35
CA VAL A 71 4.71 -0.57 -4.89
C VAL A 71 3.69 -0.49 -6.00
N ASN A 72 2.78 -1.47 -6.03
CA ASN A 72 1.64 -1.42 -6.94
C ASN A 72 0.48 -0.76 -6.22
N MET A 73 0.21 0.50 -6.57
CA MET A 73 -0.94 1.23 -6.05
C MET A 73 -2.20 0.76 -6.76
N VAL A 74 -3.23 0.43 -5.98
CA VAL A 74 -4.55 0.12 -6.54
C VAL A 74 -5.25 1.45 -6.84
N PRO A 75 -5.65 1.73 -8.08
CA PRO A 75 -6.41 2.93 -8.39
C PRO A 75 -7.80 2.85 -7.73
N ALA A 76 -8.29 3.99 -7.25
CA ALA A 76 -9.66 4.10 -6.77
C ALA A 76 -10.66 3.82 -7.89
N SER A 77 -11.73 3.11 -7.57
CA SER A 77 -12.91 3.03 -8.44
C SER A 77 -13.81 4.25 -8.25
N LYS A 78 -14.74 4.47 -9.20
CA LYS A 78 -15.76 5.53 -9.05
C LYS A 78 -16.65 5.32 -7.82
N GLU A 79 -16.79 4.09 -7.35
CA GLU A 79 -17.53 3.79 -6.12
C GLU A 79 -16.72 4.16 -4.88
N ASP A 80 -15.41 3.88 -4.90
CA ASP A 80 -14.48 4.30 -3.85
C ASP A 80 -14.43 5.82 -3.74
N ASP A 81 -14.41 6.54 -4.87
CA ASP A 81 -14.43 8.01 -4.87
C ASP A 81 -15.69 8.55 -4.18
N ARG A 82 -16.86 7.95 -4.47
CA ARG A 82 -18.12 8.34 -3.82
C ARG A 82 -18.12 8.01 -2.33
N ALA A 83 -17.63 6.83 -1.95
CA ALA A 83 -17.50 6.45 -0.56
C ALA A 83 -16.54 7.39 0.19
N GLN A 84 -15.43 7.78 -0.47
CA GLN A 84 -14.46 8.72 0.08
C GLN A 84 -15.08 10.10 0.30
N MET A 85 -15.89 10.61 -0.64
CA MET A 85 -16.62 11.87 -0.44
C MET A 85 -17.54 11.83 0.79
N VAL A 86 -18.20 10.71 1.06
CA VAL A 86 -19.06 10.54 2.26
C VAL A 86 -18.22 10.49 3.53
N ILE A 87 -17.08 9.79 3.51
CA ILE A 87 -16.13 9.72 4.63
C ILE A 87 -15.60 11.12 4.95
N ASP A 88 -15.20 11.87 3.92
CA ASP A 88 -14.63 13.21 4.06
C ASP A 88 -15.67 14.20 4.58
N ALA A 89 -16.90 14.17 4.03
CA ALA A 89 -17.99 14.99 4.52
C ALA A 89 -18.33 14.70 5.99
N LYS A 90 -18.29 13.41 6.40
CA LYS A 90 -18.50 13.01 7.79
C LYS A 90 -17.38 13.50 8.69
N ARG A 91 -16.11 13.37 8.27
CA ARG A 91 -14.95 13.88 9.02
C ARG A 91 -15.02 15.39 9.18
N GLU A 92 -15.35 16.12 8.12
CA GLU A 92 -15.49 17.57 8.17
C GLU A 92 -16.63 18.00 9.09
N ALA A 93 -17.77 17.29 9.07
CA ALA A 93 -18.88 17.54 9.98
C ALA A 93 -18.49 17.27 11.45
N GLU A 94 -17.74 16.19 11.71
CA GLU A 94 -17.23 15.86 13.05
C GLU A 94 -16.19 16.88 13.55
N GLU A 95 -15.30 17.35 12.68
CA GLU A 95 -14.34 18.41 13.00
C GLU A 95 -15.03 19.76 13.27
N LYS A 96 -16.04 20.12 12.48
CA LYS A 96 -16.88 21.30 12.73
C LYS A 96 -17.65 21.19 14.04
N ALA A 97 -18.21 20.02 14.35
CA ALA A 97 -18.90 19.81 15.61
C ALA A 97 -17.95 19.93 16.81
N ARG A 98 -16.74 19.34 16.74
CA ARG A 98 -15.72 19.51 17.78
C ARG A 98 -15.27 20.96 17.93
N SER A 99 -15.11 21.70 16.82
CA SER A 99 -14.72 23.12 16.88
C SER A 99 -15.82 24.02 17.44
N LEU A 100 -17.09 23.61 17.32
CA LEU A 100 -18.24 24.24 17.97
C LEU A 100 -18.43 23.79 19.44
N GLY A 101 -17.53 22.95 19.97
CA GLY A 101 -17.50 22.56 21.37
C GLY A 101 -18.33 21.33 21.73
N LEU A 102 -18.80 20.55 20.74
CA LEU A 102 -19.43 19.26 21.02
C LEU A 102 -18.37 18.26 21.51
N THR A 103 -18.72 17.53 22.57
CA THR A 103 -17.85 16.49 23.12
C THR A 103 -17.99 15.19 22.34
N ASP A 104 -17.03 14.27 22.49
CA ASP A 104 -17.09 12.96 21.82
C ASP A 104 -18.33 12.15 22.24
N ASP A 105 -18.87 12.39 23.45
CA ASP A 105 -20.12 11.79 23.93
C ASP A 105 -21.35 12.31 23.18
N ASP A 106 -21.40 13.60 22.85
CA ASP A 106 -22.47 14.20 22.04
C ASP A 106 -22.44 13.67 20.59
N LEU A 107 -21.24 13.52 20.03
CA LEU A 107 -21.04 12.90 18.71
C LEU A 107 -21.41 11.42 18.69
N ALA A 108 -21.13 10.69 19.78
CA ALA A 108 -21.50 9.29 19.92
C ALA A 108 -23.02 9.11 20.03
N ALA A 109 -23.71 10.02 20.72
CA ALA A 109 -25.18 10.02 20.80
C ALA A 109 -25.84 10.25 19.43
N LEU A 110 -25.29 11.17 18.63
CA LEU A 110 -25.78 11.46 17.27
C LEU A 110 -25.55 10.32 16.27
N ARG A 111 -24.52 9.48 16.47
CA ARG A 111 -24.24 8.32 15.61
C ARG A 111 -25.19 7.12 15.83
N ARG A 112 -25.95 7.10 16.93
CA ARG A 112 -26.87 6.00 17.30
C ARG A 112 -28.35 6.28 16.97
N ALA A 113 -28.69 7.50 16.56
CA ALA A 113 -30.01 7.89 16.09
C ALA A 113 -30.16 7.57 14.60
#